data_AF-A0A380KK33-F1
#
_entry.id   AF-A0A380KK33-F1
#
_cell.length_a   1.000
_cell.length_b   1.000
_cell.length_c   1.000
_cell.angle_alpha   90.00
_cell.angle_beta   90.00
_cell.angle_gamma   90.00
#
_symmetry.space_group_name_H-M   'P 1'
#
loop_
_entity.id
_entity.type
_entity.pdbx_description
1 polymer ?
#
loop_
_entity_poly.entity_id
_entity_poly.type
_entity_poly.pdbx_seq_one_letter_code
_entity_poly.pdbx_strand_id
1 'polypeptide(L)'
;MYNKVIMIGRLTVQPELVTTPTEKSVTRVTLAVNRRFKSQNGEREADFISLVVWGRLAETLVSYAGKGSLISVDGELRTRKYEKDGHTNYVTEVLCHSFQLLESRAQRAMRENNVANDLADLVLEEEELPF
;
A
#
# COMPACT_ATOMS: atom_id res chain seq x y z
N MET A 1 -7.48 2.38 27.62
CA MET A 1 -6.25 1.66 27.23
C MET A 1 -5.75 2.26 25.92
N TYR A 2 -4.43 2.31 25.70
CA TYR A 2 -3.82 3.01 24.57
C TYR A 2 -3.37 2.02 23.48
N ASN A 3 -3.77 2.26 22.23
CA ASN A 3 -3.35 1.53 21.05
C ASN A 3 -2.95 2.58 20.00
N LYS A 4 -1.73 2.50 19.48
CA LYS A 4 -1.23 3.42 18.47
C LYS A 4 -0.20 2.75 17.59
N VAL A 5 -0.30 2.95 16.28
CA VAL A 5 0.62 2.48 15.25
C VAL A 5 1.02 3.67 14.41
N ILE A 6 2.33 3.88 14.24
CA ILE A 6 2.89 4.89 13.34
C ILE A 6 3.84 4.17 12.39
N MET A 7 3.63 4.33 11.09
CA MET A 7 4.44 3.68 10.07
C MET A 7 4.72 4.64 8.93
N ILE A 8 5.87 4.46 8.28
CA ILE A 8 6.21 5.11 7.02
C ILE A 8 6.62 4.03 6.05
N GLY A 9 6.00 4.00 4.88
CA GLY A 9 6.26 2.96 3.90
C GLY A 9 5.71 3.31 2.54
N ARG A 10 5.87 2.36 1.60
CA ARG A 10 5.41 2.51 0.22
C ARG A 10 4.21 1.61 -0.05
N LEU A 11 3.22 2.13 -0.75
CA LEU A 11 2.10 1.33 -1.23
C LEU A 11 2.60 0.28 -2.23
N THR A 12 2.22 -0.97 -2.06
CA THR A 12 2.65 -2.04 -2.98
C THR A 12 1.75 -2.18 -4.20
N VAL A 13 0.52 -1.69 -4.08
CA VAL A 13 -0.53 -1.79 -5.09
C VAL A 13 -1.24 -0.44 -5.26
N GLN A 14 -1.92 -0.26 -6.39
CA GLN A 14 -2.78 0.89 -6.60
C GLN A 14 -3.95 0.84 -5.60
N PRO A 15 -4.24 1.90 -4.85
CA PRO A 15 -5.42 1.95 -3.99
C PRO A 15 -6.70 1.90 -4.83
N GLU A 16 -7.61 1.00 -4.46
CA GLU A 16 -8.95 0.91 -5.05
C GLU A 16 -10.00 1.31 -4.00
N LEU A 17 -11.00 2.08 -4.46
CA LEU A 17 -12.13 2.46 -3.62
C LEU A 17 -13.21 1.39 -3.72
N VAL A 18 -13.60 0.84 -2.58
CA VAL A 18 -14.69 -0.13 -2.48
C VAL A 18 -15.81 0.50 -1.66
N THR A 19 -17.04 0.43 -2.17
CA THR A 19 -18.23 0.84 -1.42
C THR A 19 -18.83 -0.39 -0.73
N THR A 20 -19.03 -0.32 0.59
CA THR A 20 -19.68 -1.40 1.32
C THR A 20 -21.18 -1.44 1.02
N PRO A 21 -21.88 -2.56 1.32
CA PRO A 21 -23.35 -2.62 1.25
C PRO A 21 -24.07 -1.59 2.12
N THR A 22 -23.37 -1.02 3.10
CA THR A 22 -23.84 0.07 3.97
C THR A 22 -23.48 1.46 3.46
N GLU A 23 -23.13 1.57 2.16
CA GLU A 23 -22.76 2.81 1.47
C GLU A 23 -21.56 3.55 2.08
N LYS A 24 -20.64 2.82 2.73
CA LYS A 24 -19.42 3.42 3.27
C LYS A 24 -18.24 3.14 2.34
N SER A 25 -17.51 4.20 1.99
CA SER A 25 -16.25 4.10 1.27
C SER A 25 -15.18 3.41 2.13
N VAL A 26 -14.50 2.41 1.59
CA VAL A 26 -13.38 1.72 2.23
C VAL A 26 -12.29 1.42 1.21
N THR A 27 -11.04 1.58 1.62
CA THR A 27 -9.87 1.22 0.81
C THR A 27 -8.96 0.33 1.65
N ARG A 28 -8.57 -0.80 1.07
CA ARG A 28 -7.63 -1.75 1.66
C ARG A 28 -6.36 -1.75 0.83
N VAL A 29 -5.23 -1.52 1.46
CA VAL A 29 -3.93 -1.46 0.80
C VAL A 29 -2.88 -2.15 1.64
N THR A 30 -1.79 -2.55 1.01
CA THR A 30 -0.63 -3.10 1.69
C THR A 30 0.51 -2.08 1.64
N LEU A 31 1.10 -1.83 2.82
CA LEU A 31 2.22 -0.92 3.00
C LEU A 31 3.49 -1.74 3.20
N ALA A 32 4.47 -1.56 2.33
CA ALA A 32 5.82 -2.09 2.52
C ALA A 32 6.62 -1.15 3.42
N VAL A 33 7.07 -1.64 4.57
CA VAL A 33 7.86 -0.92 5.57
C VAL A 33 9.22 -1.58 5.69
N ASN A 34 10.27 -0.88 5.28
CA ASN A 34 11.63 -1.41 5.35
C ASN A 34 12.09 -1.54 6.80
N ARG A 35 12.69 -2.67 7.15
CA ARG A 35 13.32 -2.87 8.45
C ARG A 35 14.60 -2.05 8.58
N ARG A 36 14.90 -1.63 9.81
CA ARG A 36 16.06 -0.78 10.10
C ARG A 36 17.39 -1.52 9.87
N PHE A 37 17.44 -2.81 10.18
CA PHE A 37 18.64 -3.63 10.09
C PHE A 37 18.64 -4.48 8.82
N LYS A 38 19.84 -4.81 8.35
CA LYS A 38 20.04 -5.77 7.27
C LYS A 38 19.94 -7.18 7.82
N SER A 39 19.42 -8.09 7.01
CA SER A 39 19.43 -9.53 7.29
C SER A 39 20.86 -10.07 7.26
N GLN A 40 21.07 -11.33 7.67
CA GLN A 40 22.39 -11.99 7.64
C GLN A 40 22.99 -12.01 6.22
N ASN A 41 22.14 -11.97 5.20
CA ASN A 41 22.53 -11.96 3.78
C ASN A 41 22.89 -10.55 3.28
N GLY A 42 22.84 -9.51 4.12
CA GLY A 42 23.19 -8.14 3.77
C GLY A 42 22.07 -7.31 3.10
N GLU A 43 20.91 -7.93 2.85
CA GLU A 43 19.73 -7.28 2.25
C GLU A 43 18.83 -6.61 3.29
N ARG A 44 18.12 -5.54 2.89
CA ARG A 44 17.09 -4.90 3.72
C ARG A 44 15.74 -5.55 3.44
N GLU A 45 15.24 -6.31 4.40
CA GLU A 45 13.90 -6.89 4.35
C GLU A 45 12.83 -5.82 4.59
N ALA A 46 11.62 -6.06 4.06
CA ALA A 46 10.45 -5.22 4.27
C ALA A 46 9.30 -6.04 4.87
N ASP A 47 8.58 -5.41 5.79
CA ASP A 47 7.33 -5.93 6.32
C ASP A 47 6.16 -5.42 5.48
N PHE A 48 5.19 -6.30 5.21
CA PHE A 48 4.01 -6.00 4.41
C PHE A 48 2.80 -5.92 5.31
N ILE A 49 2.35 -4.70 5.60
CA ILE A 49 1.29 -4.44 6.59
C ILE A 49 0.00 -4.06 5.89
N SER A 50 -1.08 -4.78 6.19
CA SER A 50 -2.42 -4.46 5.70
C SER A 50 -2.98 -3.23 6.41
N LEU A 51 -3.41 -2.24 5.64
CA LEU A 51 -4.06 -1.02 6.09
C LEU A 51 -5.52 -1.01 5.66
N VAL A 52 -6.39 -0.53 6.54
CA VAL A 52 -7.81 -0.27 6.25
C VAL A 52 -8.10 1.21 6.49
N VAL A 53 -8.60 1.88 5.46
CA VAL A 53 -8.93 3.31 5.49
C VAL A 53 -10.41 3.47 5.14
N TRP A 54 -11.12 4.35 5.85
CA TRP A 54 -12.57 4.53 5.71
C TRP A 54 -12.96 5.96 5.29
N GLY A 55 -14.13 6.08 4.65
CA GLY A 55 -14.82 7.32 4.31
C GLY A 55 -13.96 8.34 3.57
N ARG A 56 -14.03 9.59 4.04
CA ARG A 56 -13.14 10.73 3.77
C ARG A 56 -11.74 10.35 3.26
N LEU A 57 -11.06 9.62 4.14
CA LEU A 57 -9.65 9.31 4.00
C LEU A 57 -9.41 8.29 2.91
N ALA A 58 -10.34 7.33 2.73
CA ALA A 58 -10.25 6.34 1.66
C ALA A 58 -10.30 7.00 0.28
N GLU A 59 -11.29 7.87 0.07
CA GLU A 59 -11.45 8.65 -1.17
C GLU A 59 -10.23 9.52 -1.46
N THR A 60 -9.70 10.17 -0.42
CA THR A 60 -8.50 11.00 -0.51
C THR A 60 -7.27 10.14 -0.87
N LEU A 61 -7.12 8.97 -0.26
CA LEU A 61 -6.00 8.09 -0.53
C LEU A 61 -6.01 7.62 -1.99
N VAL A 62 -7.17 7.21 -2.50
CA VAL A 62 -7.31 6.79 -3.91
C VAL A 62 -7.07 7.94 -4.88
N SER A 63 -7.56 9.14 -4.55
CA SER A 63 -7.39 10.32 -5.42
C SER A 63 -5.93 10.79 -5.51
N TYR A 64 -5.17 10.66 -4.41
CA TYR A 64 -3.86 11.27 -4.30
C TYR A 64 -2.71 10.28 -4.19
N ALA A 65 -2.91 9.00 -3.90
CA ALA A 65 -1.85 8.02 -3.82
C ALA A 65 -2.01 6.95 -4.91
N GLY A 66 -0.89 6.42 -5.38
CA GLY A 66 -0.84 5.30 -6.30
C GLY A 66 0.21 4.27 -5.90
N LYS A 67 0.37 3.21 -6.71
CA LYS A 67 1.41 2.20 -6.48
C LYS A 67 2.77 2.87 -6.28
N GLY A 68 3.48 2.43 -5.25
CA GLY A 68 4.80 2.93 -4.88
C GLY A 68 4.80 4.24 -4.09
N SER A 69 3.66 4.90 -3.86
CA SER A 69 3.63 6.19 -3.15
C SER A 69 4.13 6.05 -1.72
N LEU A 70 5.00 6.98 -1.29
CA LEU A 70 5.50 7.04 0.08
C LEU A 70 4.50 7.78 0.98
N ILE A 71 4.00 7.10 2.00
CA ILE A 71 3.04 7.66 2.95
C ILE A 71 3.47 7.42 4.40
N SER A 72 3.15 8.38 5.28
CA SER A 72 3.07 8.15 6.72
C SER A 72 1.65 7.75 7.09
N VAL A 73 1.51 6.89 8.09
CA VAL A 73 0.23 6.39 8.59
C VAL A 73 0.23 6.50 10.11
N ASP A 74 -0.83 7.08 10.67
CA ASP A 74 -1.18 7.03 12.09
C ASP A 74 -2.50 6.27 12.22
N GLY A 75 -2.53 5.26 13.08
CA GLY A 75 -3.67 4.38 13.24
C GLY A 75 -3.59 3.49 14.47
N GLU A 76 -4.39 2.43 14.44
CA GLU A 76 -4.50 1.45 15.52
C GLU A 76 -4.44 0.03 14.98
N LEU A 77 -3.82 -0.87 15.74
CA LEU A 77 -3.82 -2.28 15.39
C LEU A 77 -5.19 -2.90 15.69
N ARG A 78 -5.78 -3.60 14.71
CA ARG A 78 -7.04 -4.31 14.83
C ARG A 78 -6.85 -5.76 14.42
N THR A 79 -7.37 -6.66 15.24
CA THR A 79 -7.47 -8.07 14.86
C THR A 79 -8.94 -8.41 14.67
N ARG A 80 -9.28 -8.95 13.51
CA ARG A 80 -10.61 -9.51 13.25
C ARG A 80 -10.51 -11.01 13.04
N LYS A 81 -11.54 -11.73 13.44
CA LYS A 81 -11.68 -13.16 13.18
C LYS A 81 -12.77 -13.40 12.15
N TYR A 82 -12.55 -14.35 11.26
CA TYR A 82 -13.59 -14.87 10.37
C TYR A 82 -13.43 -16.37 10.22
N GLU A 83 -14.53 -17.08 10.00
CA GLU A 83 -14.51 -18.52 9.74
C GLU A 83 -14.54 -18.76 8.24
N LYS A 84 -13.68 -19.65 7.77
CA LYS A 84 -13.66 -20.11 6.39
C LYS A 84 -13.29 -21.59 6.40
N ASP A 85 -14.08 -22.42 5.72
CA ASP A 85 -13.84 -23.86 5.59
C ASP A 85 -13.65 -24.56 6.96
N GLY A 86 -14.45 -24.18 7.97
CA GLY A 86 -14.39 -24.72 9.33
C GLY A 86 -13.20 -24.27 10.18
N HIS A 87 -12.33 -23.39 9.65
CA HIS A 87 -11.18 -22.85 10.36
C HIS A 87 -11.36 -21.39 10.74
N THR A 88 -11.08 -21.04 11.99
CA THR A 88 -11.04 -19.64 12.46
C THR A 88 -9.74 -18.99 11.99
N ASN A 89 -9.86 -18.00 11.12
CA ASN A 89 -8.74 -17.20 10.64
C ASN A 89 -8.70 -15.86 11.37
N TYR A 90 -7.51 -15.46 11.80
CA TYR A 90 -7.24 -14.15 12.40
C TYR A 90 -6.51 -13.27 11.41
N VAL A 91 -7.02 -12.06 11.19
CA VAL A 91 -6.36 -11.05 10.37
C VAL A 91 -6.00 -9.88 11.25
N THR A 92 -4.72 -9.52 11.23
CA THR A 92 -4.21 -8.32 11.88
C THR A 92 -4.04 -7.24 10.82
N GLU A 93 -4.73 -6.13 11.01
CA GLU A 93 -4.76 -4.99 10.10
C GLU A 93 -4.55 -3.71 10.90
N VAL A 94 -4.10 -2.65 10.25
CA VAL A 94 -4.02 -1.32 10.86
C VAL A 94 -5.19 -0.49 10.36
N LEU A 95 -6.03 -0.05 11.30
CA LEU A 95 -7.08 0.91 11.04
C LEU A 95 -6.44 2.31 10.99
N CYS A 96 -6.43 2.91 9.81
CA CYS A 96 -5.84 4.22 9.58
C CYS A 96 -6.78 5.34 10.06
N HIS A 97 -6.26 6.23 10.91
CA HIS A 97 -6.95 7.44 11.37
C HIS A 97 -6.49 8.69 10.63
N SER A 98 -5.23 8.72 10.20
CA SER A 98 -4.70 9.78 9.34
C SER A 98 -3.49 9.29 8.57
N PHE A 99 -3.21 9.92 7.43
CA PHE A 99 -2.01 9.68 6.66
C PHE A 99 -1.49 10.99 6.06
N GLN A 100 -0.21 11.01 5.71
CA GLN A 100 0.37 12.09 4.93
C GLN A 100 1.15 11.53 3.76
N LEU A 101 1.05 12.18 2.60
CA LEU A 101 1.94 11.90 1.48
C LEU A 101 3.29 12.56 1.75
N LEU A 102 4.35 11.78 1.61
CA LEU A 102 5.72 12.23 1.88
C LEU A 102 6.52 12.47 0.59
N GLU A 103 5.86 12.46 -0.56
CA GLU A 103 6.47 12.70 -1.86
C GLU A 103 5.95 13.97 -2.50
N SER A 104 6.88 14.74 -3.08
CA SER A 104 6.53 15.90 -3.89
C SER A 104 5.87 15.46 -5.20
N ARG A 105 5.05 16.35 -5.78
CA ARG A 105 4.46 16.13 -7.11
C ARG A 105 5.52 15.86 -8.18
N ALA A 106 6.68 16.53 -8.09
CA ALA A 106 7.80 16.31 -9.01
C ALA A 106 8.39 14.90 -8.89
N GLN A 107 8.65 14.42 -7.66
CA GLN A 107 9.13 13.06 -7.42
C GLN A 107 8.13 12.00 -7.90
N ARG A 108 6.83 12.29 -7.76
CA ARG A 108 5.78 11.40 -8.28
C ARG A 108 5.78 11.33 -9.80
N ALA A 109 5.81 12.48 -10.48
CA ALA A 109 5.84 12.55 -11.94
C ALA A 109 7.10 11.87 -12.52
N MET A 110 8.25 12.07 -11.87
CA MET A 110 9.50 11.40 -12.29
C MET A 110 9.39 9.87 -12.18
N ARG A 111 8.75 9.34 -11.12
CA ARG A 111 8.51 7.91 -10.99
C ARG A 111 7.53 7.39 -12.06
N GLU A 112 6.44 8.10 -12.29
CA GLU A 112 5.45 7.70 -13.30
C GLU A 112 6.07 7.66 -14.70
N ASN A 113 6.94 8.63 -15.04
CA ASN A 113 7.69 8.64 -16.29
C ASN A 113 8.71 7.50 -16.39
N ASN A 114 9.43 7.18 -15.31
CA ASN A 114 10.37 6.06 -15.32
C ASN A 114 9.65 4.73 -15.54
N VAL A 115 8.49 4.51 -14.91
CA VAL A 115 7.68 3.30 -15.14
C VAL A 115 7.20 3.22 -16.59
N ALA A 116 6.84 4.36 -17.19
CA ALA A 116 6.43 4.41 -18.60
C ALA A 116 7.59 4.07 -19.56
N ASN A 117 8.81 4.57 -19.27
CA ASN A 117 10.00 4.24 -20.05
C ASN A 117 10.36 2.75 -19.92
N ASP A 118 10.36 2.20 -18.70
CA ASP A 118 10.64 0.77 -18.47
C ASP A 118 9.63 -0.13 -19.22
N LEU A 119 8.35 0.27 -19.28
CA LEU A 119 7.34 -0.45 -20.08
C LEU A 119 7.58 -0.31 -21.59
N ALA A 120 7.97 0.88 -22.07
CA ALA A 120 8.24 1.10 -23.48
C ALA A 120 9.43 0.27 -23.96
N ASP A 121 10.51 0.21 -23.18
CA ASP A 121 11.68 -0.61 -23.49
C ASP A 121 11.32 -2.11 -23.54
N LEU A 122 10.47 -2.59 -22.62
CA LEU A 122 10.02 -3.99 -22.61
C LEU A 122 9.16 -4.36 -23.85
N VAL A 123 8.30 -3.44 -24.30
CA VAL A 123 7.45 -3.63 -25.48
C VAL A 123 8.28 -3.65 -26.76
N LEU A 124 9.32 -2.81 -26.84
CA LEU A 124 10.24 -2.78 -27.98
C LEU A 124 11.09 -4.06 -28.05
N GLU A 125 11.50 -4.62 -26.91
CA GLU A 125 12.19 -5.93 -26.86
C GLU A 125 11.29 -7.10 -27.29
N GLU A 126 9.98 -7.09 -26.99
CA GLU A 126 9.03 -8.12 -27.45
C GLU A 126 8.73 -8.05 -28.95
N GLU A 127 8.79 -6.86 -29.57
CA GLU A 127 8.59 -6.68 -31.02
C GLU A 127 9.80 -7.11 -31.87
N GLU A 128 11.01 -7.16 -31.30
CA GLU A 128 12.27 -7.50 -31.99
C GLU A 128 12.57 -9.02 -32.08
N LEU A 129 11.56 -9.91 -32.13
CA LEU A 129 11.79 -11.33 -32.41
C LEU A 129 11.49 -11.69 -33.88
N PRO A 130 12.48 -11.57 -34.80
CA PRO A 130 12.45 -12.33 -36.02
C PRO A 130 12.74 -13.80 -35.69
N PHE A 131 11.97 -14.70 -36.26
CA PHE A 131 12.26 -16.15 -36.29
C PHE A 131 13.68 -16.42 -36.81
#